data_AF-A0A2G6KDL5-F1
#
_entry.id   AF-A0A2G6KDL5-F1
#
_cell.length_a   1.000
_cell.length_b   1.000
_cell.length_c   1.000
_cell.angle_alpha   90.00
_cell.angle_beta   90.00
_cell.angle_gamma   90.00
#
_symmetry.space_group_name_H-M   'P 1'
#
loop_
_entity.id
_entity.type
_entity.pdbx_description
1 polymer ?
#
loop_
_entity_poly.entity_id
_entity_poly.type
_entity_poly.pdbx_seq_one_letter_code
_entity_poly.pdbx_strand_id
1 'polypeptide(L)'
;MVSLLEKFFQARFHLLFTKKQFMSTQCPQLDQIPDNIRTYWEKKQQERGEALYRFSFAVLVQPGRIPATEKSGILYIMERNVWFEDFPKPPLFFLNQSSNYKKTEIHISRASIIGAELLRQSAFEERFFDKRPSSGLLQNILTLFKTDPIYCIISERQKNGSLFQHVFRGLEEAEDWLKALQPHEQ
;
A
#
# COMPACT_ATOMS: atom_id res chain seq x y z
N MET A 1 18.44 -1.90 -20.52
CA MET A 1 18.98 -0.88 -19.59
C MET A 1 17.94 -0.62 -18.52
N VAL A 2 18.08 -1.23 -17.35
CA VAL A 2 17.27 -0.88 -16.17
C VAL A 2 17.68 0.53 -15.77
N SER A 3 16.73 1.47 -15.78
CA SER A 3 17.07 2.88 -15.59
C SER A 3 17.63 3.08 -14.17
N LEU A 4 18.64 3.94 -14.05
CA LEU A 4 19.25 4.31 -12.76
C LEU A 4 18.17 4.79 -11.75
N LEU A 5 17.04 5.30 -12.25
CA LEU A 5 15.86 5.66 -11.46
C LEU A 5 15.33 4.48 -10.66
N GLU A 6 15.15 3.27 -11.21
CA GLU A 6 14.50 2.16 -10.49
C GLU A 6 15.33 1.67 -9.29
N LYS A 7 16.66 1.63 -9.43
CA LYS A 7 17.57 1.28 -8.33
C LYS A 7 17.69 2.40 -7.28
N PHE A 8 17.61 3.67 -7.71
CA PHE A 8 17.53 4.80 -6.79
C PHE A 8 16.18 4.87 -6.07
N PHE A 9 15.08 4.54 -6.75
CA PHE A 9 13.73 4.56 -6.18
C PHE A 9 13.62 3.55 -5.04
N GLN A 10 14.07 2.31 -5.21
CA GLN A 10 13.91 1.27 -4.18
C GLN A 10 14.80 1.49 -2.94
N ALA A 11 16.04 1.92 -3.11
CA ALA A 11 16.98 2.12 -2.00
C ALA A 11 16.79 3.48 -1.30
N ARG A 12 16.41 4.53 -2.03
CA ARG A 12 16.30 5.89 -1.48
C ARG A 12 14.90 6.24 -0.98
N PHE A 13 13.81 5.61 -1.45
CA PHE A 13 12.52 5.72 -0.77
C PHE A 13 12.60 5.13 0.64
N HIS A 14 13.21 3.97 0.82
CA HIS A 14 13.27 3.36 2.16
C HIS A 14 14.11 4.21 3.15
N LEU A 15 15.14 4.92 2.64
CA LEU A 15 16.01 5.82 3.42
C LEU A 15 15.47 7.25 3.61
N LEU A 16 14.65 7.77 2.69
CA LEU A 16 14.05 9.10 2.82
C LEU A 16 12.80 9.10 3.71
N PHE A 17 12.05 8.00 3.73
CA PHE A 17 10.77 7.93 4.43
C PHE A 17 10.87 7.41 5.88
N THR A 18 12.07 6.97 6.31
CA THR A 18 12.36 6.73 7.73
C THR A 18 12.56 8.02 8.54
N LYS A 19 12.60 9.20 7.89
CA LYS A 19 12.61 10.51 8.56
C LYS A 19 11.22 11.18 8.54
N LYS A 20 10.38 10.77 9.50
CA LYS A 20 9.48 11.58 10.35
C LYS A 20 8.93 12.94 9.84
N GLN A 21 8.52 13.07 8.57
CA GLN A 21 8.13 14.39 8.05
C GLN A 21 6.97 14.40 7.03
N PHE A 22 6.01 13.48 7.14
CA PHE A 22 4.76 13.56 6.38
C PHE A 22 3.54 13.63 7.29
N MET A 23 3.52 14.65 8.15
CA MET A 23 2.35 14.93 8.98
C MET A 23 1.34 15.78 8.19
N SER A 24 0.23 15.18 7.79
CA SER A 24 -1.14 15.73 7.80
C SER A 24 -2.02 15.14 6.69
N THR A 25 -3.34 15.21 6.90
CA THR A 25 -4.43 14.90 5.97
C THR A 25 -4.53 15.87 4.77
N GLN A 26 -3.48 16.66 4.50
CA GLN A 26 -3.42 17.63 3.41
C GLN A 26 -2.65 17.05 2.22
N CYS A 27 -2.90 17.58 1.02
CA CYS A 27 -2.12 17.25 -0.17
C CYS A 27 -0.63 17.23 0.18
N PRO A 28 0.14 16.22 -0.27
CA PRO A 28 1.54 16.12 0.08
C PRO A 28 2.23 17.40 -0.40
N GLN A 29 3.04 18.00 0.47
CA GLN A 29 3.82 19.18 0.12
C GLN A 29 4.92 18.75 -0.87
N LEU A 30 4.57 18.63 -2.15
CA LEU A 30 5.45 18.16 -3.22
C LEU A 30 6.72 19.02 -3.37
N ASP A 31 6.68 20.26 -2.87
CA ASP A 31 7.82 21.16 -2.86
C ASP A 31 8.91 20.77 -1.86
N GLN A 32 8.59 19.89 -0.90
CA GLN A 32 9.51 19.43 0.14
C GLN A 32 10.16 18.08 -0.18
N ILE A 33 9.77 17.43 -1.28
CA ILE A 33 10.36 16.17 -1.72
C ILE A 33 11.42 16.40 -2.81
N PRO A 34 12.41 15.48 -2.91
CA PRO A 34 13.40 15.51 -3.98
C PRO A 34 12.77 15.60 -5.37
N ASP A 35 13.40 16.37 -6.26
CA ASP A 35 12.88 16.70 -7.60
C ASP A 35 12.45 15.46 -8.40
N ASN A 36 13.21 14.36 -8.31
CA ASN A 36 12.88 13.13 -9.02
C ASN A 36 11.56 12.49 -8.54
N ILE A 37 11.19 12.66 -7.28
CA ILE A 37 9.92 12.18 -6.73
C ILE A 37 8.80 13.18 -7.06
N ARG A 38 9.10 14.48 -7.02
CA ARG A 38 8.16 15.54 -7.43
C ARG A 38 7.72 15.35 -8.88
N THR A 39 8.67 15.26 -9.81
CA THR A 39 8.38 15.06 -11.24
C THR A 39 7.59 13.78 -11.49
N TYR A 40 7.85 12.71 -10.73
CA TYR A 40 7.04 11.49 -10.81
C TYR A 40 5.56 11.77 -10.47
N TRP A 41 5.31 12.47 -9.36
CA TRP A 41 3.94 12.77 -8.94
C TRP A 41 3.24 13.82 -9.80
N GLU A 42 3.95 14.85 -10.26
CA GLU A 42 3.43 15.82 -11.25
C GLU A 42 2.97 15.10 -12.52
N LYS A 43 3.82 14.21 -13.04
CA LYS A 43 3.47 13.38 -14.20
C LYS A 43 2.24 12.51 -13.91
N LYS A 44 2.16 11.89 -12.73
CA LYS A 44 1.00 11.07 -12.34
C LYS A 44 -0.28 11.89 -12.24
N GLN A 45 -0.23 13.08 -11.65
CA GLN A 45 -1.38 13.98 -11.59
C GLN A 45 -1.83 14.42 -12.99
N GLN A 46 -0.89 14.68 -13.90
CA GLN A 46 -1.20 14.98 -15.30
C GLN A 46 -1.78 13.76 -16.05
N GLU A 47 -1.18 12.57 -15.90
CA GLU A 47 -1.65 11.32 -16.51
C GLU A 47 -3.07 10.94 -16.07
N ARG A 48 -3.42 11.23 -14.80
CA ARG A 48 -4.73 10.87 -14.22
C ARG A 48 -5.74 12.02 -14.24
N GLY A 49 -5.29 13.26 -14.47
CA GLY A 49 -6.13 14.46 -14.39
C GLY A 49 -6.75 14.67 -13.01
N GLU A 50 -6.02 14.30 -11.95
CA GLU A 50 -6.48 14.37 -10.55
C GLU A 50 -5.36 14.84 -9.64
N ALA A 51 -5.71 15.59 -8.60
CA ALA A 51 -4.76 15.99 -7.57
C ALA A 51 -4.40 14.80 -6.65
N LEU A 52 -3.14 14.72 -6.26
CA LEU A 52 -2.63 13.74 -5.31
C LEU A 52 -2.93 14.21 -3.88
N TYR A 53 -3.48 13.32 -3.06
CA TYR A 53 -3.81 13.58 -1.65
C TYR A 53 -2.87 12.87 -0.70
N ARG A 54 -2.50 11.62 -0.99
CA ARG A 54 -1.64 10.82 -0.12
C ARG A 54 -0.97 9.72 -0.92
N PHE A 55 0.22 9.29 -0.52
CA PHE A 55 0.86 8.10 -1.06
C PHE A 55 1.73 7.43 0.00
N SER A 56 1.97 6.13 -0.17
CA SER A 56 2.85 5.33 0.68
C SER A 56 3.33 4.12 -0.11
N PHE A 57 4.48 3.59 0.26
CA PHE A 57 4.79 2.22 -0.09
C PHE A 57 3.74 1.29 0.53
N ALA A 58 3.38 0.22 -0.19
CA ALA A 58 2.42 -0.77 0.28
C ALA A 58 2.74 -2.15 -0.30
N VAL A 59 2.33 -3.18 0.44
CA VAL A 59 2.29 -4.55 -0.06
C VAL A 59 0.83 -4.95 -0.22
N LEU A 60 0.38 -5.16 -1.46
CA LEU A 60 -0.89 -5.80 -1.75
C LEU A 60 -0.82 -7.27 -1.34
N VAL A 61 -1.80 -7.70 -0.55
CA VAL A 61 -1.93 -9.08 -0.06
C VAL A 61 -3.20 -9.69 -0.66
N GLN A 62 -3.07 -10.83 -1.33
CA GLN A 62 -4.20 -11.57 -1.87
C GLN A 62 -4.48 -12.79 -0.97
N PRO A 63 -5.46 -12.69 -0.04
CA PRO A 63 -5.87 -13.82 0.78
C PRO A 63 -6.58 -14.84 -0.11
N GLY A 64 -6.12 -16.10 -0.07
CA GLY A 64 -6.69 -17.18 -0.88
C GLY A 64 -5.91 -18.49 -0.80
N ARG A 65 -4.63 -18.43 -0.40
CA ARG A 65 -3.80 -19.59 -0.03
C ARG A 65 -2.70 -19.15 0.94
N ILE A 66 -2.13 -20.10 1.69
CA ILE A 66 -0.96 -19.86 2.55
C ILE A 66 0.28 -20.44 1.85
N PRO A 67 1.38 -19.68 1.68
CA PRO A 67 1.50 -18.25 1.97
C PRO A 67 0.67 -17.39 1.00
N ALA A 68 0.19 -16.25 1.49
CA ALA A 68 -0.56 -15.29 0.68
C ALA A 68 0.30 -14.80 -0.49
N THR A 69 -0.34 -14.55 -1.64
CA THR A 69 0.37 -13.94 -2.77
C THR A 69 0.54 -12.44 -2.47
N GLU A 70 1.77 -11.95 -2.52
CA GLU A 70 2.10 -10.56 -2.18
C GLU A 70 2.74 -9.82 -3.34
N LYS A 71 2.37 -8.55 -3.50
CA LYS A 71 2.98 -7.63 -4.47
C LYS A 71 3.36 -6.31 -3.82
N SER A 72 4.63 -5.92 -3.96
CA SER A 72 5.17 -4.67 -3.44
C SER A 72 4.96 -3.54 -4.46
N GLY A 73 4.50 -2.39 -3.99
CA GLY A 73 4.14 -1.27 -4.86
C GLY A 73 4.01 0.05 -4.11
N ILE A 74 3.44 1.05 -4.78
CA ILE A 74 2.98 2.29 -4.17
C ILE A 74 1.45 2.28 -4.18
N LEU A 75 0.85 2.53 -3.02
CA LEU A 75 -0.55 2.87 -2.87
C LEU A 75 -0.67 4.39 -2.79
N TYR A 76 -1.62 4.98 -3.49
CA TYR A 76 -1.84 6.42 -3.47
C TYR A 76 -3.30 6.79 -3.66
N ILE A 77 -3.69 7.90 -3.03
CA ILE A 77 -5.03 8.48 -3.06
C ILE A 77 -4.96 9.73 -3.92
N MET A 78 -5.76 9.72 -4.98
CA MET A 78 -6.09 10.88 -5.81
C MET A 78 -7.49 11.38 -5.44
N GLU A 79 -7.90 12.50 -6.01
CA GLU A 79 -9.19 13.15 -5.73
C GLU A 79 -10.37 12.19 -5.75
N ARG A 80 -10.50 11.41 -6.82
CA ARG A 80 -11.66 10.54 -7.03
C ARG A 80 -11.32 9.07 -6.81
N ASN A 81 -10.05 8.72 -6.74
CA ASN A 81 -9.61 7.34 -6.90
C ASN A 81 -8.46 6.97 -5.96
N VAL A 82 -8.44 5.71 -5.54
CA VAL A 82 -7.29 5.07 -4.91
C VAL A 82 -6.64 4.14 -5.94
N TRP A 83 -5.32 4.20 -6.01
CA TRP A 83 -4.54 3.47 -6.99
C TRP A 83 -3.44 2.68 -6.30
N PHE A 84 -3.18 1.47 -6.80
CA PHE A 84 -1.99 0.71 -6.45
C PHE A 84 -1.25 0.31 -7.73
N GLU A 85 0.06 0.51 -7.74
CA GLU A 85 0.95 0.11 -8.83
C GLU A 85 2.14 -0.68 -8.26
N ASP A 86 2.37 -1.90 -8.74
CA ASP A 86 3.56 -2.68 -8.39
C ASP A 86 4.78 -2.30 -9.25
N PHE A 87 5.95 -2.72 -8.79
CA PHE A 87 7.22 -2.53 -9.51
C PHE A 87 7.84 -3.86 -9.92
N PRO A 88 8.58 -3.89 -11.05
CA PRO A 88 9.38 -5.06 -11.39
C PRO A 88 10.37 -5.32 -10.26
N LYS A 89 10.39 -6.55 -9.74
CA LYS A 89 11.44 -6.96 -8.81
C LYS A 89 12.76 -6.99 -9.60
N PRO A 90 13.83 -6.35 -9.10
CA PRO A 90 15.13 -6.51 -9.73
C PRO A 90 15.47 -8.01 -9.77
N PRO A 91 16.04 -8.52 -10.87
CA PRO A 91 16.44 -9.91 -10.93
C PRO A 91 17.41 -10.19 -9.79
N LEU A 92 17.19 -11.28 -9.06
CA LEU A 92 18.20 -11.81 -8.16
C LEU A 92 19.43 -12.11 -9.02
N PHE A 93 20.57 -11.49 -8.67
CA PHE A 93 21.86 -11.72 -9.32
C PHE A 93 22.02 -13.25 -9.51
N PHE A 94 22.38 -13.70 -10.72
CA PHE A 94 22.58 -15.08 -11.22
C PHE A 94 21.58 -15.63 -12.25
N LEU A 95 20.41 -15.04 -12.48
CA LEU A 95 19.50 -15.50 -13.56
C LEU A 95 19.05 -14.34 -14.45
N ASN A 96 19.69 -14.21 -15.63
CA ASN A 96 19.19 -13.43 -16.76
C ASN A 96 17.95 -14.13 -17.35
N GLN A 97 16.83 -14.11 -16.63
CA GLN A 97 15.54 -14.42 -17.24
C GLN A 97 14.95 -13.12 -17.80
N SER A 98 14.46 -13.18 -19.05
CA SER A 98 13.56 -12.17 -19.57
C SER A 98 12.35 -12.08 -18.63
N SER A 99 12.25 -10.98 -17.90
CA SER A 99 11.13 -10.80 -16.99
C SER A 99 9.86 -10.63 -17.82
N ASN A 100 9.01 -11.66 -17.88
CA ASN A 100 7.60 -11.55 -18.29
C ASN A 100 6.79 -10.77 -17.24
N TYR A 101 7.35 -9.64 -16.78
CA TYR A 101 6.77 -8.82 -15.75
C TYR A 101 5.52 -8.14 -16.33
N LYS A 102 4.36 -8.56 -15.83
CA LYS A 102 3.10 -7.87 -16.05
C LYS A 102 2.82 -7.00 -14.85
N LYS A 103 2.84 -5.68 -15.07
CA LYS A 103 2.44 -4.69 -14.08
C LYS A 103 1.02 -4.97 -13.59
N THR A 104 0.87 -4.96 -12.28
CA THR A 104 -0.40 -4.95 -11.55
C THR A 104 -0.76 -3.51 -11.27
N GLU A 105 -1.92 -3.13 -11.75
CA GLU A 105 -2.54 -1.84 -11.45
C GLU A 105 -3.92 -2.13 -10.86
N ILE A 106 -4.17 -1.62 -9.66
CA ILE A 106 -5.50 -1.64 -9.05
C ILE A 106 -6.01 -0.22 -9.04
N HIS A 107 -7.29 -0.09 -9.37
CA HIS A 107 -8.03 1.15 -9.41
C HIS A 107 -9.32 0.98 -8.62
N ILE A 108 -9.51 1.81 -7.59
CA ILE A 108 -10.67 1.79 -6.70
C ILE A 108 -11.28 3.19 -6.75
N SER A 109 -12.54 3.31 -7.12
CA SER A 109 -13.23 4.60 -7.02
C SER A 109 -13.47 4.95 -5.56
N ARG A 110 -13.16 6.17 -5.12
CA ARG A 110 -13.45 6.59 -3.73
C ARG A 110 -14.95 6.56 -3.44
N ALA A 111 -15.78 6.80 -4.45
CA ALA A 111 -17.24 6.69 -4.32
C ALA A 111 -17.73 5.23 -4.19
N SER A 112 -16.93 4.22 -4.57
CA SER A 112 -17.27 2.81 -4.36
C SER A 112 -16.75 2.26 -3.03
N ILE A 113 -15.93 3.02 -2.28
CA ILE A 113 -15.44 2.62 -0.96
C ILE A 113 -16.59 2.74 0.04
N ILE A 114 -16.97 1.60 0.62
CA ILE A 114 -18.01 1.53 1.66
C ILE A 114 -17.42 1.47 3.07
N GLY A 115 -16.12 1.22 3.18
CA GLY A 115 -15.43 1.17 4.46
C GLY A 115 -13.94 0.90 4.31
N ALA A 116 -13.19 1.35 5.30
CA ALA A 116 -11.79 0.99 5.48
C ALA A 116 -11.54 0.65 6.95
N GLU A 117 -10.70 -0.34 7.23
CA GLU A 117 -10.35 -0.75 8.58
C GLU A 117 -8.89 -1.20 8.68
N LEU A 118 -8.37 -1.18 9.91
CA LEU A 118 -7.04 -1.70 10.22
C LEU A 118 -7.15 -2.95 11.07
N LEU A 119 -6.46 -4.01 10.67
CA LEU A 119 -6.31 -5.23 11.44
C LEU A 119 -4.85 -5.45 11.81
N ARG A 120 -4.62 -5.90 13.05
CA ARG A 120 -3.35 -6.51 13.42
C ARG A 120 -3.22 -7.90 12.80
N GLN A 121 -2.00 -8.44 12.72
CA GLN A 121 -1.75 -9.72 12.04
C GLN A 121 -2.62 -10.85 12.59
N SER A 122 -2.79 -10.93 13.91
CA SER A 122 -3.62 -11.96 14.54
C SER A 122 -5.07 -11.91 14.06
N ALA A 123 -5.71 -10.74 14.09
CA ALA A 123 -7.07 -10.54 13.61
C ALA A 123 -7.21 -10.74 12.09
N PHE A 124 -6.19 -10.34 11.33
CA PHE A 124 -6.12 -10.61 9.90
C PHE A 124 -6.05 -12.11 9.60
N GLU A 125 -5.20 -12.84 10.31
CA GLU A 125 -5.03 -14.28 10.14
C GLU A 125 -6.29 -15.06 10.54
N GLU A 126 -6.94 -14.67 11.62
CA GLU A 126 -8.22 -15.21 12.05
C GLU A 126 -9.28 -15.00 10.96
N ARG A 127 -9.42 -13.78 10.45
CA ARG A 127 -10.46 -13.43 9.47
C ARG A 127 -10.29 -14.12 8.11
N PHE A 128 -9.07 -14.18 7.58
CA PHE A 128 -8.83 -14.63 6.20
C PHE A 128 -8.31 -16.05 6.08
N PHE A 129 -7.82 -16.65 7.17
CA PHE A 129 -7.25 -18.00 7.16
C PHE A 129 -7.81 -18.92 8.25
N ASP A 130 -8.81 -18.47 9.01
CA ASP A 130 -9.44 -19.24 10.11
C ASP A 130 -8.42 -19.77 11.13
N LYS A 131 -7.32 -19.02 11.30
CA LYS A 131 -6.26 -19.35 12.24
C LYS A 131 -6.61 -18.77 13.60
N ARG A 132 -6.87 -19.63 14.58
CA ARG A 132 -7.04 -19.20 15.96
C ARG A 132 -5.68 -18.78 16.55
N PRO A 133 -5.61 -17.65 17.28
CA PRO A 133 -4.40 -17.28 17.99
C PRO A 133 -4.01 -18.38 18.99
N SER A 134 -2.76 -18.84 18.94
CA SER A 134 -2.26 -19.82 19.90
C SER A 134 -2.05 -19.15 21.26
N SER A 135 -2.79 -19.57 22.28
CA SER A 135 -2.84 -18.94 23.62
C SER A 135 -1.64 -19.26 24.53
N GLY A 136 -0.44 -19.45 23.99
CA GLY A 136 0.74 -19.81 24.77
C GLY A 136 1.42 -18.60 25.45
N LEU A 137 1.74 -18.71 26.74
CA LEU A 137 2.47 -17.70 27.54
C LEU A 137 3.78 -17.22 26.88
N LEU A 138 4.49 -18.11 26.17
CA LEU A 138 5.74 -17.77 25.47
C LEU A 138 5.51 -16.90 24.22
N GLN A 139 4.34 -16.98 23.57
CA GLN A 139 4.03 -16.10 22.44
C GLN A 139 3.86 -14.64 22.90
N ASN A 140 3.21 -14.43 24.06
CA ASN A 140 2.97 -13.08 24.60
C ASN A 140 4.28 -12.31 24.90
N ILE A 141 5.35 -13.02 25.26
CA ILE A 141 6.67 -12.44 25.50
C ILE A 141 7.36 -12.11 24.16
N LEU A 142 7.21 -12.95 23.14
CA LEU A 142 7.76 -12.70 21.81
C LEU A 142 7.03 -11.57 21.06
N THR A 143 5.73 -11.37 21.32
CA THR A 143 4.94 -10.26 20.74
C THR A 143 5.30 -8.90 21.34
N LEU A 144 5.86 -8.84 22.56
CA LEU A 144 6.36 -7.58 23.14
C LEU A 144 7.56 -6.99 22.37
N PHE A 145 8.31 -7.83 21.65
CA PHE A 145 9.50 -7.43 20.89
C PHE A 145 9.29 -7.39 19.38
N LYS A 146 8.13 -7.84 18.88
CA LYS A 146 7.80 -7.81 17.45
C LYS A 146 6.68 -6.81 17.23
N THR A 147 6.94 -5.81 16.40
CA THR A 147 5.91 -4.92 15.88
C THR A 147 4.93 -5.77 15.06
N ASP A 148 3.75 -6.02 15.61
CA ASP A 148 2.67 -6.75 14.96
C ASP A 148 2.26 -5.99 13.69
N PRO A 149 2.44 -6.55 12.47
CA PRO A 149 2.17 -5.81 11.25
C PRO A 149 0.68 -5.45 11.16
N ILE A 150 0.43 -4.20 10.73
CA ILE A 150 -0.91 -3.67 10.52
C ILE A 150 -1.29 -3.83 9.05
N TYR A 151 -2.49 -4.34 8.82
CA TYR A 151 -3.13 -4.54 7.53
C TYR A 151 -4.27 -3.52 7.39
N CYS A 152 -4.25 -2.76 6.30
CA CYS A 152 -5.36 -1.90 5.89
C CYS A 152 -6.24 -2.64 4.89
N ILE A 153 -7.53 -2.71 5.19
CA ILE A 153 -8.53 -3.37 4.34
C ILE A 153 -9.44 -2.28 3.79
N ILE A 154 -9.54 -2.21 2.47
CA ILE A 154 -10.47 -1.32 1.76
C ILE A 154 -11.60 -2.18 1.21
N SER A 155 -12.82 -1.92 1.68
CA SER A 155 -14.03 -2.58 1.21
C SER A 155 -14.68 -1.76 0.10
N GLU A 156 -14.77 -2.34 -1.09
CA GLU A 156 -15.31 -1.74 -2.30
C GLU A 156 -16.62 -2.41 -2.72
N ARG A 157 -17.64 -1.61 -3.06
CA ARG A 157 -18.84 -2.08 -3.74
C ARG A 157 -18.63 -2.05 -5.25
N GLN A 158 -18.59 -3.23 -5.85
CA GLN A 158 -18.47 -3.40 -7.30
C GLN A 158 -19.78 -3.01 -8.02
N LYS A 159 -19.71 -2.77 -9.34
CA LYS A 159 -20.88 -2.40 -10.17
C LYS A 159 -21.99 -3.46 -10.15
N ASN A 160 -21.64 -4.73 -9.95
CA ASN A 160 -22.59 -5.84 -9.82
C ASN A 160 -23.20 -5.96 -8.41
N GLY A 161 -22.92 -5.01 -7.51
CA GLY A 161 -23.37 -5.02 -6.11
C GLY A 161 -22.55 -5.89 -5.16
N SER A 162 -21.63 -6.72 -5.68
CA SER A 162 -20.75 -7.54 -4.85
C SER A 162 -19.76 -6.68 -4.04
N LEU A 163 -19.35 -7.20 -2.89
CA LEU A 163 -18.33 -6.58 -2.07
C LEU A 163 -16.98 -7.23 -2.36
N PHE A 164 -15.97 -6.42 -2.58
CA PHE A 164 -14.60 -6.85 -2.77
C PHE A 164 -13.69 -6.18 -1.75
N GLN A 165 -12.74 -6.92 -1.19
CA GLN A 165 -11.80 -6.42 -0.20
C GLN A 165 -10.39 -6.38 -0.78
N HIS A 166 -9.79 -5.19 -0.76
CA HIS A 166 -8.38 -4.98 -1.09
C HIS A 166 -7.57 -4.88 0.20
N VAL A 167 -6.56 -5.73 0.35
CA VAL A 167 -5.76 -5.81 1.57
C VAL A 167 -4.36 -5.30 1.29
N PHE A 168 -3.92 -4.34 2.09
CA PHE A 168 -2.59 -3.74 2.02
C PHE A 168 -1.88 -3.82 3.37
N ARG A 169 -0.56 -3.98 3.39
CA ARG A 169 0.26 -3.85 4.61
C ARG A 169 1.48 -2.98 4.37
N GLY A 170 2.10 -2.52 5.45
CA GLY A 170 3.31 -1.69 5.39
C GLY A 170 3.05 -0.24 4.98
N LEU A 171 1.82 0.25 5.21
CA LEU A 171 1.49 1.66 5.05
C LEU A 171 2.13 2.48 6.16
N GLU A 172 2.72 3.62 5.78
CA GLU A 172 3.17 4.62 6.75
C GLU A 172 1.96 5.33 7.35
N GLU A 173 1.93 5.42 8.69
CA GLU A 173 0.85 6.05 9.46
C GLU A 173 -0.54 5.50 9.04
N ALA A 174 -0.75 4.20 9.21
CA ALA A 174 -1.93 3.48 8.72
C ALA A 174 -3.27 4.11 9.19
N GLU A 175 -3.29 4.76 10.35
CA GLU A 175 -4.44 5.40 10.97
C GLU A 175 -4.85 6.66 10.21
N ASP A 176 -3.91 7.39 9.62
CA ASP A 176 -4.19 8.54 8.78
C ASP A 176 -4.69 8.13 7.39
N TRP A 177 -4.34 6.91 6.95
CA TRP A 177 -4.95 6.31 5.76
C TRP A 177 -6.45 6.08 5.93
N LEU A 178 -6.90 5.64 7.11
CA LEU A 178 -8.35 5.49 7.36
C LEU A 178 -9.09 6.82 7.18
N LYS A 179 -8.54 7.92 7.71
CA LYS A 179 -9.13 9.26 7.56
C LYS A 179 -9.18 9.70 6.11
N ALA A 180 -8.11 9.46 5.36
CA ALA A 180 -8.04 9.85 3.94
C ALA A 180 -8.97 9.01 3.03
N LEU A 181 -9.25 7.77 3.43
CA LEU A 181 -10.15 6.85 2.71
C LEU A 181 -11.62 7.04 3.05
N GLN A 182 -11.96 7.78 4.11
CA GLN A 182 -13.34 8.13 4.40
C GLN A 182 -13.91 8.99 3.27
N PRO A 183 -15.16 8.73 2.85
CA PRO A 183 -15.84 9.61 1.90
C PRO A 183 -15.94 11.00 2.51
N HIS A 184 -15.58 12.04 1.75
CA HIS A 184 -15.90 13.40 2.16
C HIS A 184 -17.42 13.52 2.23
N GLU A 185 -17.97 13.65 3.43
CA GLU A 185 -19.35 14.08 3.61
C GLU A 185 -19.47 15.44 2.90
N GLN A 186 -20.22 15.45 1.79
CA GLN A 186 -20.58 16.66 1.06
C GLN A 186 -21.77 17.34 1.72
#